data_AF-A0A170UJE5-F1
#
_entry.id   AF-A0A170UJE5-F1
#
_cell.length_a   1.000
_cell.length_b   1.000
_cell.length_c   1.000
_cell.angle_alpha   90.00
_cell.angle_beta   90.00
_cell.angle_gamma   90.00
#
_symmetry.space_group_name_H-M   'P 1'
#
loop_
_entity.id
_entity.type
_entity.pdbx_description
1 polymer ?
#
loop_
_entity_poly.entity_id
_entity_poly.type
_entity_poly.pdbx_seq_one_letter_code
_entity_poly.pdbx_strand_id
1 'polypeptide(L)'
;LNGTYIDWASVRKLVTQLPSLEELHLSLNGYSYVELEDLEKESPVVHSGVKSLYFTDNTINSWREVSKLGQAFPSLSCLVLADCPITSLDVTSPNSSPDRGNSRTGEAAAYTRTESESESSARTVDSPHHHFRSLKFLNLNNTLLSTWDDIDRLACFPLLEHLKIHGLPLFE
;
A
#
# COMPACT_ATOMS: atom_id res chain seq x y z
N LEU A 1 17.31 -7.45 2.53
CA LEU A 1 17.91 -6.61 1.47
C LEU A 1 17.77 -5.13 1.87
N ASN A 2 18.18 -4.80 3.10
CA ASN A 2 17.96 -3.46 3.65
C ASN A 2 19.15 -2.56 3.29
N GLY A 3 18.90 -1.31 2.90
CA GLY A 3 19.97 -0.37 2.59
C GLY A 3 20.80 -0.75 1.37
N THR A 4 20.22 -1.53 0.45
CA THR A 4 20.94 -2.08 -0.72
C THR A 4 20.65 -1.35 -2.02
N TYR A 5 19.62 -0.49 -2.04
CA TYR A 5 19.12 0.18 -3.25
C TYR A 5 18.75 -0.80 -4.38
N ILE A 6 18.33 -2.01 -4.01
CA ILE A 6 17.92 -3.05 -4.96
C ILE A 6 16.70 -2.57 -5.74
N ASP A 7 16.69 -2.77 -7.06
CA ASP A 7 15.56 -2.38 -7.90
C ASP A 7 14.41 -3.40 -7.86
N TRP A 8 13.22 -2.96 -8.27
CA TRP A 8 12.04 -3.84 -8.30
C TRP A 8 12.20 -5.03 -9.25
N ALA A 9 12.92 -4.87 -10.37
CA ALA A 9 13.19 -5.96 -11.30
C ALA A 9 13.96 -7.11 -10.63
N SER A 10 14.94 -6.79 -9.79
CA SER A 10 15.69 -7.78 -9.01
C SER A 10 14.84 -8.38 -7.89
N VAL A 11 14.02 -7.57 -7.20
CA VAL A 11 13.06 -8.08 -6.20
C VAL A 11 12.10 -9.09 -6.82
N ARG A 12 11.51 -8.79 -8.00
CA ARG A 12 10.63 -9.71 -8.75
C ARG A 12 11.32 -11.02 -9.07
N LYS A 13 12.57 -10.98 -9.56
CA LYS A 13 13.35 -12.18 -9.84
C LYS A 13 13.58 -13.02 -8.59
N LEU A 14 13.93 -12.38 -7.47
CA LEU A 14 14.18 -13.06 -6.20
C LEU A 14 12.94 -13.77 -5.67
N VAL A 15 11.80 -13.08 -5.59
CA VAL A 15 10.56 -13.71 -5.10
C VAL A 15 10.10 -14.82 -6.04
N THR A 16 10.29 -14.68 -7.36
CA THR A 16 9.94 -15.74 -8.33
C THR A 16 10.80 -17.00 -8.16
N GLN A 17 12.09 -16.83 -7.81
CA GLN A 17 13.03 -17.95 -7.69
C GLN A 17 13.03 -18.62 -6.31
N LEU A 18 12.41 -18.00 -5.31
CA LEU A 18 12.45 -18.45 -3.92
C LEU A 18 11.04 -18.80 -3.39
N PRO A 19 10.40 -19.87 -3.88
CA PRO A 19 9.00 -20.18 -3.58
C PRO A 19 8.70 -20.48 -2.10
N SER A 20 9.73 -20.79 -1.31
CA SER A 20 9.64 -21.03 0.14
C SER A 20 9.98 -19.81 1.00
N LEU A 21 10.18 -18.63 0.38
CA LEU A 21 10.50 -17.40 1.10
C LEU A 21 9.32 -16.98 1.98
N GLU A 22 9.52 -16.90 3.30
CA GLU A 22 8.46 -16.48 4.25
C GLU A 22 8.64 -15.06 4.76
N GLU A 23 9.87 -14.54 4.77
CA GLU A 23 10.21 -13.26 5.35
C GLU A 23 11.07 -12.45 4.39
N LEU A 24 10.63 -11.24 4.08
CA LEU A 24 11.26 -10.34 3.13
C LEU A 24 11.54 -8.99 3.76
N HIS A 25 12.79 -8.55 3.66
CA HIS A 25 13.30 -7.30 4.21
C HIS A 25 13.71 -6.36 3.08
N LEU A 26 13.00 -5.24 2.94
CA LEU A 26 13.14 -4.23 1.89
C LEU A 26 13.23 -2.79 2.47
N SER A 27 13.58 -2.67 3.75
CA SER A 27 13.72 -1.37 4.42
C SER A 27 14.90 -0.55 3.87
N LEU A 28 14.89 0.77 4.04
CA LEU A 28 16.00 1.67 3.70
C LEU A 28 16.42 1.64 2.22
N ASN A 29 15.49 1.41 1.30
CA ASN A 29 15.81 1.35 -0.14
C ASN A 29 15.26 2.55 -0.94
N GLY A 30 14.58 3.50 -0.29
CA GLY A 30 14.06 4.71 -0.93
C GLY A 30 12.93 4.47 -1.92
N TYR A 31 12.13 3.40 -1.74
CA TYR A 31 11.01 3.12 -2.62
C TYR A 31 9.89 4.16 -2.43
N SER A 32 9.51 4.85 -3.50
CA SER A 32 8.35 5.75 -3.53
C SER A 32 7.11 5.12 -4.19
N TYR A 33 7.29 3.99 -4.87
CA TYR A 33 6.26 3.22 -5.57
C TYR A 33 6.59 1.72 -5.53
N VAL A 34 5.61 0.88 -5.87
CA VAL A 34 5.75 -0.58 -5.93
C VAL A 34 5.55 -1.05 -7.36
N GLU A 35 6.50 -1.84 -7.86
CA GLU A 35 6.50 -2.40 -9.22
C GLU A 35 6.75 -3.90 -9.18
N LEU A 36 5.75 -4.66 -8.74
CA LEU A 36 5.83 -6.12 -8.68
C LEU A 36 5.10 -6.81 -9.85
N GLU A 37 4.44 -6.04 -10.71
CA GLU A 37 3.82 -6.55 -11.94
C GLU A 37 4.90 -6.95 -12.96
N ASP A 38 4.70 -8.09 -13.61
CA ASP A 38 5.55 -8.52 -14.72
C ASP A 38 4.95 -7.95 -16.01
N LEU A 39 5.48 -6.82 -16.51
CA LEU A 39 4.96 -6.14 -17.70
C LEU A 39 4.99 -7.02 -18.97
N GLU A 40 5.78 -8.11 -18.97
CA GLU A 40 5.89 -9.04 -20.09
C GLU A 40 4.87 -10.20 -20.00
N LYS A 41 4.18 -10.37 -18.86
CA LYS A 41 3.15 -11.40 -18.66
C LYS A 41 1.82 -10.77 -18.29
N GLU A 42 0.72 -11.28 -18.83
CA GLU A 42 -0.63 -10.81 -18.49
C GLU A 42 -1.04 -11.10 -17.02
N SER A 43 -0.18 -11.75 -16.22
CA SER A 43 -0.46 -12.11 -14.84
C SER A 43 0.48 -11.40 -13.86
N PRO A 44 -0.04 -10.75 -12.80
CA PRO A 44 0.79 -10.16 -11.74
C PRO A 44 1.62 -11.23 -11.02
N VAL A 45 2.79 -10.84 -10.49
CA VAL A 45 3.60 -11.74 -9.65
C VAL A 45 2.84 -11.96 -8.33
N VAL A 46 2.49 -13.21 -8.06
CA VAL A 46 1.85 -13.62 -6.80
C VAL A 46 2.76 -14.62 -6.09
N HIS A 47 3.14 -14.30 -4.86
CA HIS A 47 4.00 -15.12 -4.03
C HIS A 47 3.32 -15.46 -2.70
N SER A 48 2.69 -16.62 -2.64
CA SER A 48 1.90 -17.09 -1.49
C SER A 48 2.72 -17.49 -0.27
N GLY A 49 4.06 -17.56 -0.37
CA GLY A 49 4.93 -17.96 0.75
C GLY A 49 5.23 -16.83 1.74
N VAL A 50 5.26 -15.58 1.28
CA VAL A 50 5.73 -14.43 2.09
C VAL A 50 4.63 -14.05 3.09
N LYS A 51 5.00 -14.10 4.38
CA LYS A 51 4.14 -13.80 5.53
C LYS A 51 4.55 -12.52 6.25
N SER A 52 5.84 -12.20 6.24
CA SER A 52 6.41 -11.02 6.91
C SER A 52 7.15 -10.12 5.94
N LEU A 53 6.74 -8.86 5.86
CA LEU A 53 7.37 -7.85 5.00
C LEU A 53 7.78 -6.64 5.83
N TYR A 54 9.09 -6.36 5.81
CA TYR A 54 9.68 -5.18 6.41
C TYR A 54 9.99 -4.15 5.32
N PHE A 55 9.38 -2.97 5.44
CA PHE A 55 9.44 -1.91 4.43
C PHE A 55 9.71 -0.54 5.06
N THR A 56 10.31 -0.54 6.25
CA THR A 56 10.63 0.66 7.06
C THR A 56 11.55 1.63 6.33
N ASP A 57 11.38 2.93 6.57
CA ASP A 57 12.27 3.98 6.05
C ASP A 57 12.39 3.91 4.51
N ASN A 58 11.21 3.98 3.88
CA ASN A 58 11.06 4.14 2.45
C ASN A 58 10.20 5.40 2.20
N THR A 59 10.28 5.97 1.00
CA THR A 59 9.60 7.24 0.67
C THR A 59 8.17 7.05 0.16
N ILE A 60 7.57 5.88 0.40
CA ILE A 60 6.22 5.55 -0.06
C ILE A 60 5.20 6.33 0.76
N ASN A 61 4.32 7.08 0.08
CA ASN A 61 3.36 7.99 0.73
C ASN A 61 1.89 7.64 0.48
N SER A 62 1.62 6.67 -0.40
CA SER A 62 0.28 6.35 -0.89
C SER A 62 -0.08 4.91 -0.59
N TRP A 63 -1.26 4.70 0.00
CA TRP A 63 -1.78 3.36 0.27
C TRP A 63 -2.10 2.57 -1.00
N ARG A 64 -2.33 3.26 -2.13
CA ARG A 64 -2.47 2.60 -3.44
C ARG A 64 -1.21 1.82 -3.80
N GLU A 65 -0.04 2.39 -3.58
CA GLU A 65 1.24 1.72 -3.83
C GLU A 65 1.46 0.59 -2.82
N VAL A 66 1.15 0.83 -1.55
CA VAL A 66 1.22 -0.22 -0.50
C VAL A 66 0.32 -1.40 -0.86
N SER A 67 -0.88 -1.17 -1.40
CA SER A 67 -1.84 -2.20 -1.78
C SER A 67 -1.30 -3.21 -2.79
N LYS A 68 -0.35 -2.80 -3.65
CA LYS A 68 0.34 -3.68 -4.59
C LYS A 68 1.20 -4.73 -3.87
N LEU A 69 1.70 -4.43 -2.67
CA LEU A 69 2.41 -5.41 -1.83
C LEU A 69 1.45 -6.51 -1.37
N GLY A 70 0.23 -6.16 -0.96
CA GLY A 70 -0.79 -7.14 -0.59
C GLY A 70 -1.22 -8.00 -1.78
N GLN A 71 -1.32 -7.39 -2.97
CA GLN A 71 -1.65 -8.11 -4.20
C GLN A 71 -0.56 -9.14 -4.56
N ALA A 72 0.71 -8.76 -4.41
CA ALA A 72 1.84 -9.64 -4.65
C ALA A 72 2.03 -10.70 -3.56
N PHE A 73 1.67 -10.39 -2.31
CA PHE A 73 1.86 -11.26 -1.15
C PHE A 73 0.53 -11.51 -0.43
N PRO A 74 -0.38 -12.34 -1.00
CA PRO A 74 -1.74 -12.51 -0.47
C PRO A 74 -1.81 -13.17 0.91
N SER A 75 -0.74 -13.87 1.32
CA SER A 75 -0.62 -14.53 2.63
C SER A 75 0.09 -13.68 3.69
N LEU A 76 0.31 -12.39 3.40
CA LEU A 76 1.01 -11.48 4.30
C LEU A 76 0.24 -11.32 5.61
N SER A 77 0.89 -11.67 6.72
CA SER A 77 0.34 -11.58 8.07
C SER A 77 0.98 -10.45 8.88
N CYS A 78 2.21 -10.04 8.53
CA CYS A 78 2.95 -8.98 9.18
C CYS A 78 3.47 -7.98 8.15
N LEU A 79 3.05 -6.71 8.28
CA LEU A 79 3.50 -5.60 7.45
C LEU A 79 4.06 -4.47 8.32
N VAL A 80 5.31 -4.10 8.06
CA VAL A 80 6.00 -3.02 8.76
C VAL A 80 6.30 -1.88 7.79
N LEU A 81 5.62 -0.74 8.00
CA LEU A 81 5.70 0.49 7.21
C LEU A 81 6.15 1.69 8.08
N ALA A 82 6.89 1.42 9.15
CA ALA A 82 7.38 2.48 10.03
C ALA A 82 8.26 3.48 9.26
N ASP A 83 8.19 4.76 9.64
CA ASP A 83 9.01 5.83 9.06
C ASP A 83 8.80 6.00 7.54
N CYS A 84 7.61 5.64 7.04
CA CYS A 84 7.16 5.94 5.69
C CYS A 84 6.21 7.16 5.70
N PRO A 85 6.33 8.11 4.77
CA PRO A 85 5.51 9.33 4.76
C PRO A 85 4.07 9.12 4.26
N ILE A 86 3.39 8.06 4.74
CA ILE A 86 2.02 7.71 4.34
C ILE A 86 1.05 8.74 4.93
N THR A 87 0.34 9.46 4.06
CA THR A 87 -0.58 10.53 4.47
C THR A 87 -2.04 10.11 4.51
N SER A 88 -2.40 9.01 3.84
CA SER A 88 -3.78 8.52 3.75
C SER A 88 -3.79 7.01 3.50
N LEU A 89 -4.76 6.31 4.08
CA LEU A 89 -5.04 4.90 3.81
C LEU A 89 -6.05 4.71 2.66
N ASP A 90 -6.56 5.79 2.10
CA ASP A 90 -7.51 5.72 1.01
C ASP A 90 -6.83 5.37 -0.32
N VAL A 91 -7.22 4.25 -0.92
CA VAL A 91 -6.71 3.77 -2.22
C VAL A 91 -7.08 4.74 -3.35
N THR A 92 -8.16 5.51 -3.20
CA THR A 92 -8.64 6.47 -4.20
C THR A 92 -7.95 7.83 -4.12
N SER A 93 -7.28 8.13 -3.00
CA SER A 93 -6.59 9.42 -2.83
C SER A 93 -5.52 9.63 -3.91
N PRO A 94 -5.47 10.81 -4.54
CA PRO A 94 -4.40 11.15 -5.47
C PRO A 94 -3.06 11.19 -4.71
N ASN A 95 -2.01 10.61 -5.30
CA ASN A 95 -0.67 10.65 -4.70
C ASN A 95 -0.28 12.10 -4.43
N SER A 96 0.16 12.38 -3.20
CA SER A 96 0.83 13.61 -2.81
C SER A 96 2.26 13.64 -3.36
N SER A 97 2.39 13.64 -4.69
CA SER A 97 3.67 13.88 -5.38
C SER A 97 3.62 15.24 -6.08
N PRO A 98 4.71 16.02 -6.11
CA PRO A 98 4.74 17.27 -6.83
C PRO A 98 4.66 16.98 -8.33
N ASP A 99 3.68 17.61 -8.98
CA ASP A 99 3.57 17.91 -10.40
C ASP A 99 4.63 17.25 -11.31
N ARG A 100 4.30 16.09 -11.90
CA ARG A 100 4.86 15.77 -13.22
C ARG A 100 4.08 16.59 -14.22
N GLY A 101 4.62 17.78 -14.51
CA GLY A 101 4.08 18.72 -15.47
C GLY A 101 3.61 18.02 -16.74
N ASN A 102 2.30 17.99 -16.91
CA ASN A 102 1.71 18.00 -18.23
C ASN A 102 0.49 18.91 -18.19
N SER A 103 0.77 20.20 -18.35
CA SER A 103 -0.24 21.20 -18.64
C SER A 103 -0.94 20.83 -19.94
N ARG A 104 -2.25 20.59 -19.87
CA ARG A 104 -3.21 20.89 -20.94
C ARG A 104 -4.62 20.97 -20.35
N THR A 105 -5.02 22.24 -20.19
CA THR A 105 -6.38 22.78 -20.42
C THR A 105 -7.51 22.19 -19.59
N GLY A 106 -8.04 23.02 -18.69
CA GLY A 106 -9.10 22.65 -17.78
C GLY A 106 -10.49 22.68 -18.38
N GLU A 107 -11.45 22.31 -17.53
CA GLU A 107 -12.83 22.77 -17.55
C GLU A 107 -13.43 22.44 -16.17
N ALA A 108 -13.99 23.46 -15.54
CA ALA A 108 -14.75 23.32 -14.30
C ALA A 108 -16.07 22.60 -14.60
N ALA A 109 -16.25 21.38 -14.09
CA ALA A 109 -17.56 20.72 -14.03
C ALA A 109 -18.05 20.80 -12.58
N ALA A 110 -18.84 21.81 -12.23
CA ALA A 110 -20.30 21.80 -12.34
C ALA A 110 -20.91 20.62 -11.55
N TYR A 111 -21.35 20.95 -10.32
CA TYR A 111 -22.19 20.10 -9.48
C TYR A 111 -23.39 19.59 -10.28
N THR A 112 -23.41 18.28 -10.53
CA THR A 112 -24.60 17.59 -11.05
C THR A 112 -25.03 16.57 -10.01
N ARG A 113 -26.09 16.91 -9.28
CA ARG A 113 -26.86 16.01 -8.41
C ARG A 113 -27.31 14.82 -9.26
N THR A 114 -26.85 13.62 -8.92
CA THR A 114 -27.29 12.38 -9.58
C THR A 114 -27.84 11.40 -8.55
N GLU A 115 -28.93 10.77 -8.97
CA GLU A 115 -29.85 9.96 -8.19
C GLU A 115 -29.23 8.61 -7.82
N SER A 116 -29.74 8.01 -6.75
CA SER A 116 -29.27 6.76 -6.17
C SER A 116 -29.22 5.60 -7.18
N GLU A 117 -28.02 5.23 -7.62
CA GLU A 117 -27.76 3.95 -8.25
C GLU A 117 -27.23 2.96 -7.20
N SER A 118 -27.87 1.80 -7.14
CA SER A 118 -27.57 0.73 -6.19
C SER A 118 -26.14 0.20 -6.37
N GLU A 119 -25.21 0.66 -5.55
CA GLU A 119 -23.80 0.28 -5.53
C GLU A 119 -23.55 -1.12 -4.94
N SER A 120 -24.08 -2.17 -5.56
CA SER A 120 -23.91 -3.54 -5.05
C SER A 120 -22.75 -4.33 -5.67
N SER A 121 -22.02 -3.77 -6.65
CA SER A 121 -20.99 -4.56 -7.38
C SER A 121 -19.62 -3.88 -7.58
N ALA A 122 -19.47 -2.58 -7.28
CA ALA A 122 -18.21 -1.85 -7.48
C ALA A 122 -17.35 -1.69 -6.21
N ARG A 123 -17.88 -2.00 -5.03
CA ARG A 123 -17.36 -1.50 -3.74
C ARG A 123 -16.25 -2.30 -3.06
N THR A 124 -15.71 -3.36 -3.66
CA THR A 124 -14.75 -4.24 -2.95
C THR A 124 -13.28 -3.94 -3.23
N VAL A 125 -12.93 -3.46 -4.43
CA VAL A 125 -11.52 -3.25 -4.83
C VAL A 125 -10.92 -1.97 -4.25
N ASP A 126 -11.77 -1.01 -3.87
CA ASP A 126 -11.35 0.32 -3.42
C ASP A 126 -11.03 0.40 -1.92
N SER A 127 -11.14 -0.71 -1.21
CA SER A 127 -10.91 -0.71 0.23
C SER A 127 -9.45 -0.99 0.59
N PRO A 128 -8.86 -0.27 1.56
CA PRO A 128 -7.46 -0.44 1.97
C PRO A 128 -7.06 -1.86 2.34
N HIS A 129 -8.03 -2.67 2.78
CA HIS A 129 -7.82 -4.04 3.23
C HIS A 129 -7.99 -5.09 2.12
N HIS A 130 -8.45 -4.72 0.91
CA HIS A 130 -8.88 -5.67 -0.12
C HIS A 130 -7.83 -6.76 -0.40
N HIS A 131 -6.56 -6.35 -0.46
CA HIS A 131 -5.41 -7.20 -0.75
C HIS A 131 -4.70 -7.73 0.51
N PHE A 132 -5.17 -7.40 1.71
CA PHE A 132 -4.53 -7.72 3.00
C PHE A 132 -5.45 -8.56 3.90
N ARG A 133 -6.09 -9.58 3.33
CA ARG A 133 -7.08 -10.42 4.03
C ARG A 133 -6.51 -11.27 5.17
N SER A 134 -5.21 -11.53 5.14
CA SER A 134 -4.49 -12.31 6.16
C SER A 134 -3.71 -11.47 7.17
N LEU A 135 -3.79 -10.13 7.07
CA LEU A 135 -2.97 -9.24 7.86
C LEU A 135 -3.40 -9.23 9.33
N LYS A 136 -2.45 -9.57 10.21
CA LYS A 136 -2.62 -9.67 11.67
C LYS A 136 -1.84 -8.61 12.43
N PHE A 137 -0.70 -8.21 11.89
CA PHE A 137 0.17 -7.19 12.45
C PHE A 137 0.43 -6.09 11.44
N LEU A 138 0.14 -4.85 11.83
CA LEU A 138 0.43 -3.66 11.02
C LEU A 138 1.17 -2.63 11.87
N ASN A 139 2.32 -2.18 11.39
CA ASN A 139 3.08 -1.11 12.00
C ASN A 139 3.15 0.10 11.07
N LEU A 140 2.54 1.20 11.51
CA LEU A 140 2.45 2.51 10.87
C LEU A 140 3.08 3.60 11.75
N ASN A 141 4.01 3.22 12.63
CA ASN A 141 4.71 4.20 13.46
C ASN A 141 5.37 5.28 12.59
N ASN A 142 5.32 6.53 13.05
CA ASN A 142 5.95 7.68 12.42
C ASN A 142 5.50 7.87 10.95
N THR A 143 4.27 7.46 10.62
CA THR A 143 3.63 7.83 9.36
C THR A 143 2.94 9.19 9.49
N LEU A 144 2.47 9.76 8.39
CA LEU A 144 1.89 11.11 8.33
C LEU A 144 0.35 11.09 8.34
N LEU A 145 -0.26 10.04 8.90
CA LEU A 145 -1.71 9.96 9.05
C LEU A 145 -2.19 11.04 10.02
N SER A 146 -3.08 11.91 9.54
CA SER A 146 -3.57 13.07 10.29
C SER A 146 -5.09 13.12 10.44
N THR A 147 -5.82 12.09 10.00
CA THR A 147 -7.29 12.06 10.04
C THR A 147 -7.83 10.82 10.77
N TRP A 148 -8.98 10.97 11.42
CA TRP A 148 -9.70 9.84 12.04
C TRP A 148 -10.32 8.91 10.99
N ASP A 149 -10.66 9.43 9.80
CA ASP A 149 -11.16 8.60 8.69
C ASP A 149 -10.14 7.51 8.30
N ASP A 150 -8.84 7.79 8.38
CA ASP A 150 -7.79 6.79 8.17
C ASP A 150 -7.77 5.73 9.27
N ILE A 151 -8.07 6.11 10.52
CA ILE A 151 -8.18 5.13 11.61
C ILE A 151 -9.40 4.23 11.42
N ASP A 152 -10.54 4.79 10.99
CA ASP A 152 -11.74 4.01 10.70
C ASP A 152 -11.50 3.00 9.56
N ARG A 153 -10.68 3.37 8.57
CA ARG A 153 -10.23 2.45 7.50
C ARG A 153 -9.43 1.26 8.02
N LEU A 154 -8.73 1.38 9.16
CA LEU A 154 -8.04 0.25 9.80
C LEU A 154 -9.01 -0.79 10.38
N ALA A 155 -10.25 -0.40 10.71
CA ALA A 155 -11.27 -1.34 11.17
C ALA A 155 -11.72 -2.31 10.06
N CYS A 156 -11.38 -2.02 8.80
CA CYS A 156 -11.75 -2.87 7.67
C CYS A 156 -10.83 -4.10 7.50
N PHE A 157 -9.70 -4.18 8.23
CA PHE A 157 -8.84 -5.36 8.18
C PHE A 157 -9.43 -6.50 9.03
N PRO A 158 -9.88 -7.61 8.43
CA PRO A 158 -10.73 -8.58 9.12
C PRO A 158 -10.01 -9.40 10.20
N LEU A 159 -8.68 -9.51 10.12
CA LEU A 159 -7.85 -10.33 11.01
C LEU A 159 -6.81 -9.52 11.79
N LEU A 160 -6.89 -8.19 11.79
CA LEU A 160 -5.90 -7.34 12.43
C LEU A 160 -5.99 -7.48 13.96
N GLU A 161 -4.93 -8.01 14.57
CA GLU A 161 -4.83 -8.30 16.01
C GLU A 161 -3.87 -7.32 16.71
N HIS A 162 -2.86 -6.83 15.98
CA HIS A 162 -1.79 -6.00 16.52
C HIS A 162 -1.55 -4.78 15.63
N LEU A 163 -1.64 -3.59 16.23
CA LEU A 163 -1.44 -2.32 15.57
C LEU A 163 -0.38 -1.50 16.31
N LYS A 164 0.55 -0.89 15.57
CA LYS A 164 1.47 0.13 16.08
C LYS A 164 1.30 1.43 15.29
N ILE A 165 0.92 2.50 15.99
CA ILE A 165 0.59 3.83 15.43
C ILE A 165 1.19 4.95 16.29
N HIS A 166 2.39 4.78 16.81
CA HIS A 166 3.08 5.82 17.56
C HIS A 166 3.60 6.92 16.62
N GLY A 167 3.64 8.19 17.06
CA GLY A 167 4.26 9.28 16.30
C GLY A 167 3.48 9.71 15.06
N LEU A 168 2.15 9.56 15.08
CA LEU A 168 1.27 10.11 14.05
C LEU A 168 0.94 11.58 14.33
N PRO A 169 0.90 12.46 13.32
CA PRO A 169 0.37 13.82 13.46
C PRO A 169 -1.06 13.89 14.00
N LEU A 170 -1.86 12.83 13.83
CA LEU A 170 -3.19 12.73 14.40
C LEU A 170 -3.25 12.91 15.93
N PHE A 171 -2.17 12.59 16.65
CA PHE A 171 -2.13 12.59 18.12
C PHE A 171 -1.44 13.81 18.73
N GLU A 172 -0.97 14.76 17.90
CA GLU A 172 -0.34 16.02 18.32
C GLU A 172 -1.33 17.19 18.25
#